data_AF-A0A7X7PM37-F1
#
_entry.id   AF-A0A7X7PM37-F1
#
_cell.length_a   1.000
_cell.length_b   1.000
_cell.length_c   1.000
_cell.angle_alpha   90.00
_cell.angle_beta   90.00
_cell.angle_gamma   90.00
#
_symmetry.space_group_name_H-M   'P 1'
#
loop_
_entity.id
_entity.type
_entity.pdbx_description
1 polymer ?
#
loop_
_entity_poly.entity_id
_entity_poly.type
_entity_poly.pdbx_seq_one_letter_code
_entity_poly.pdbx_strand_id
1 'polypeptide(L)'
;MDRPRIDELLDKAGGSRYALAIIAAKRARQINNYYNSLGEGLLLDDRSPAEDLTPPLITTRSKNLLTIALQEIAEKRIGFTYRDS
;
A
#
# COMPACT_ATOMS: atom_id res chain seq x y z
N MET A 1 -0.73 16.00 -12.53
CA MET A 1 -1.66 14.94 -12.13
C MET A 1 -1.44 13.79 -13.10
N ASP A 2 -0.29 13.11 -12.98
CA ASP A 2 -0.08 11.88 -13.73
C ASP A 2 -0.53 10.74 -12.83
N ARG A 3 -1.67 10.16 -13.18
CA ARG A 3 -2.05 8.85 -12.64
C ARG A 3 -1.09 7.86 -13.27
N PRO A 4 -0.44 6.98 -12.49
CA PRO A 4 0.46 5.99 -13.06
C PRO A 4 -0.29 5.18 -14.12
N ARG A 5 0.34 5.00 -15.28
CA ARG A 5 -0.28 4.23 -16.37
C ARG A 5 -0.44 2.78 -15.92
N ILE A 6 -1.55 2.17 -16.31
CA ILE A 6 -1.88 0.79 -15.92
C ILE A 6 -0.78 -0.19 -16.37
N ASP A 7 -0.17 0.03 -17.53
CA ASP A 7 0.89 -0.82 -18.08
C ASP A 7 2.13 -0.84 -17.17
N GLU A 8 2.54 0.34 -16.68
CA GLU A 8 3.67 0.46 -15.75
C GLU A 8 3.40 -0.20 -14.39
N LEU A 9 2.12 -0.28 -13.98
CA LEU A 9 1.71 -0.93 -12.74
C LEU A 9 1.66 -2.44 -12.88
N LEU A 10 1.27 -2.94 -14.06
CA LEU A 10 1.18 -4.38 -14.33
C LEU A 10 2.55 -5.03 -14.29
N ASP A 11 3.55 -4.42 -14.92
CA ASP A 11 4.94 -4.89 -14.85
C ASP A 11 5.45 -5.00 -13.40
N LYS A 12 4.99 -4.10 -12.53
CA LYS A 12 5.36 -4.04 -11.11
C LYS A 12 4.52 -4.96 -10.24
N ALA A 13 3.44 -5.55 -10.75
CA ALA A 13 2.52 -6.44 -10.03
C ALA A 13 2.51 -7.88 -10.58
N GLY A 14 3.55 -8.26 -11.34
CA GLY A 14 3.67 -9.61 -11.90
C GLY A 14 2.76 -9.87 -13.10
N GLY A 15 2.38 -8.83 -13.84
CA GLY A 15 1.64 -8.92 -15.11
C GLY A 15 0.13 -9.18 -14.99
N SER A 16 -0.41 -9.40 -13.79
CA SER A 16 -1.83 -9.70 -13.59
C SER A 16 -2.61 -8.50 -13.04
N ARG A 17 -3.69 -8.13 -13.73
CA ARG A 17 -4.64 -7.10 -13.28
C ARG A 17 -5.28 -7.46 -11.94
N TYR A 18 -5.54 -8.75 -11.71
CA TYR A 18 -6.11 -9.24 -10.46
C TYR A 18 -5.09 -9.11 -9.32
N ALA A 19 -3.83 -9.48 -9.58
CA ALA A 19 -2.76 -9.31 -8.60
C ALA A 19 -2.59 -7.84 -8.23
N LEU A 20 -2.54 -6.94 -9.22
CA LEU A 20 -2.46 -5.50 -8.99
C LEU A 20 -3.61 -4.99 -8.09
N ALA A 21 -4.85 -5.37 -8.38
CA ALA A 21 -6.01 -4.97 -7.59
C ALA A 21 -5.93 -5.49 -6.14
N ILE A 22 -5.51 -6.74 -5.94
CA ILE A 22 -5.36 -7.34 -4.62
C ILE A 22 -4.25 -6.64 -3.82
N ILE A 23 -3.08 -6.42 -4.44
CA ILE A 23 -1.93 -5.76 -3.80
C ILE A 23 -2.32 -4.34 -3.39
N ALA A 24 -2.91 -3.56 -4.31
CA ALA A 24 -3.34 -2.20 -4.03
C ALA A 24 -4.40 -2.14 -2.92
N ALA A 25 -5.37 -3.07 -2.91
CA ALA A 25 -6.41 -3.13 -1.89
C ALA A 25 -5.88 -3.55 -0.51
N LYS A 26 -4.92 -4.49 -0.46
CA LYS A 26 -4.24 -4.87 0.79
C LYS A 26 -3.45 -3.69 1.35
N ARG A 27 -2.67 -3.02 0.49
CA ARG A 27 -1.87 -1.87 0.92
C ARG A 27 -2.74 -0.69 1.40
N ALA A 28 -3.83 -0.39 0.69
CA ALA A 28 -4.75 0.66 1.12
C ALA A 28 -5.33 0.40 2.51
N ARG A 29 -5.59 -0.88 2.87
CA ARG A 29 -6.02 -1.26 4.22
C ARG A 29 -4.92 -1.05 5.27
N GLN A 30 -3.67 -1.39 4.98
CA GLN A 30 -2.55 -1.10 5.89
C GLN A 30 -2.42 0.40 6.18
N ILE A 31 -2.50 1.24 5.13
CA ILE A 31 -2.45 2.70 5.29
C ILE A 31 -3.64 3.19 6.11
N ASN A 32 -4.84 2.64 5.90
CA ASN A 32 -6.00 2.96 6.71
C ASN A 32 -5.77 2.62 8.19
N ASN A 33 -5.29 1.41 8.47
CA ASN A 33 -5.04 0.93 9.82
C ASN A 33 -4.02 1.82 10.54
N TYR A 34 -2.95 2.23 9.85
CA TYR A 34 -1.99 3.21 10.37
C TYR A 34 -2.62 4.54 10.81
N TYR A 35 -3.50 5.12 9.96
CA TYR A 35 -4.16 6.36 10.33
C TYR A 35 -5.15 6.19 11.50
N ASN A 36 -5.84 5.05 11.59
CA ASN A 36 -6.71 4.77 12.73
C ASN A 36 -5.90 4.54 14.02
N SER A 37 -4.80 3.79 13.96
CA SER A 37 -3.94 3.54 15.13
C SER A 37 -3.25 4.80 15.64
N LEU A 38 -2.95 5.76 14.75
CA LEU A 38 -2.45 7.09 15.14
C LEU A 38 -3.49 7.87 15.95
N GLY A 39 -4.78 7.76 15.61
CA GLY A 39 -5.86 8.39 16.36
C GLY A 39 -6.14 7.72 17.69
N GLU A 40 -5.93 6.40 17.78
CA GLU A 40 -6.17 5.60 18.99
C GLU A 40 -4.96 5.55 19.95
N GLY A 41 -3.80 6.09 19.56
CA GLY A 41 -2.58 6.09 20.37
C GLY A 41 -1.87 4.72 20.47
N LEU A 42 -2.31 3.74 19.68
CA LEU A 42 -1.85 2.35 19.71
C LEU A 42 -0.45 2.13 19.10
N LEU A 43 0.08 3.14 18.38
CA LEU A 43 1.43 3.07 17.79
C LEU A 43 2.56 3.04 18.85
N LEU A 44 2.23 3.28 20.13
CA LEU A 44 3.17 3.33 21.25
C LEU A 44 3.40 1.97 21.93
N ASP A 45 2.63 0.94 21.57
CA ASP A 45 2.77 -0.39 22.14
C ASP A 45 3.84 -1.20 21.36
N ASP A 46 4.91 -1.59 22.03
CA ASP A 46 6.00 -2.42 21.50
C ASP A 46 5.53 -3.82 21.08
N ARG A 47 4.29 -4.18 21.41
CA ARG A 47 3.63 -5.44 21.04
C ARG A 47 2.71 -5.32 19.83
N SER A 48 2.48 -4.13 19.29
CA SER A 48 1.70 -3.98 18.06
C SER A 48 2.43 -4.64 16.89
N PRO A 49 1.79 -5.53 16.11
CA PRO A 49 2.42 -6.11 14.94
C PRO A 49 2.76 -4.99 13.95
N ALA A 50 4.05 -4.67 13.86
CA ALA A 50 4.57 -3.57 13.05
C ALA A 50 4.18 -3.65 11.56
N GLU A 51 3.84 -4.85 11.09
CA GLU A 51 3.46 -5.13 9.70
C GLU A 51 2.15 -4.43 9.27
N ASP A 52 1.19 -4.25 10.18
CA ASP A 52 -0.12 -3.64 9.85
C ASP A 52 -0.15 -2.12 10.03
N LEU A 53 0.87 -1.53 10.65
CA LEU A 53 0.94 -0.10 10.99
C LEU A 53 1.97 0.65 10.16
N THR A 54 2.21 0.22 8.93
CA THR A 54 3.19 0.86 8.06
C THR A 54 2.63 2.16 7.45
N PRO A 55 3.28 3.32 7.66
CA PRO A 55 2.84 4.61 7.09
C PRO A 55 2.91 4.62 5.56
N PRO A 56 2.29 5.62 4.91
CA PRO A 56 2.59 5.92 3.51
C PRO A 56 4.09 6.06 3.25
N LEU A 57 4.59 5.40 2.19
CA LEU A 57 6.00 5.35 1.82
C LEU A 57 6.42 6.44 0.82
N ILE A 58 5.43 7.23 0.38
CA ILE A 58 5.59 8.33 -0.57
C ILE A 58 4.94 9.59 -0.03
N THR A 59 5.44 10.73 -0.46
CA THR A 59 4.80 12.02 -0.22
C THR A 59 3.80 12.32 -1.33
N THR A 60 2.52 12.41 -1.00
CA THR A 60 1.47 12.70 -1.98
C THR A 60 0.44 13.67 -1.43
N ARG A 61 -0.15 14.47 -2.32
CA ARG A 61 -1.23 15.42 -1.97
C ARG A 61 -2.60 14.73 -1.90
N SER A 62 -2.70 13.48 -2.37
CA SER A 62 -3.96 12.74 -2.35
C SER A 62 -4.22 12.12 -0.99
N LYS A 63 -5.44 12.26 -0.49
CA LYS A 63 -5.93 11.56 0.71
C LYS A 63 -6.59 10.22 0.39
N ASN A 64 -6.79 9.92 -0.90
CA ASN A 64 -7.43 8.68 -1.32
C ASN A 64 -6.43 7.51 -1.18
N LEU A 65 -6.67 6.63 -0.22
CA LEU A 65 -5.77 5.53 0.16
C LEU A 65 -5.37 4.63 -1.02
N LEU A 66 -6.32 4.34 -1.91
CA LEU A 66 -6.05 3.53 -3.09
C LEU A 66 -5.12 4.24 -4.08
N THR A 67 -5.27 5.56 -4.22
CA THR A 67 -4.36 6.37 -5.04
C THR A 67 -2.94 6.35 -4.47
N ILE A 68 -2.80 6.46 -3.15
CA ILE A 68 -1.50 6.37 -2.47
C ILE A 68 -0.88 4.99 -2.72
N ALA A 69 -1.65 3.91 -2.52
CA ALA A 69 -1.18 2.55 -2.74
C ALA A 69 -0.72 2.31 -4.19
N LEU A 70 -1.47 2.78 -5.19
CA LEU A 70 -1.09 2.65 -6.60
C LEU A 70 0.18 3.45 -6.94
N GLN A 71 0.35 4.63 -6.34
CA GLN A 71 1.57 5.43 -6.51
C GLN A 71 2.78 4.74 -5.86
N GLU A 72 2.62 4.14 -4.67
CA GLU A 72 3.70 3.37 -4.03
C GLU A 72 4.12 2.15 -4.84
N ILE A 73 3.16 1.45 -5.46
CA ILE A 73 3.44 0.37 -6.41
C ILE A 73 4.20 0.92 -7.61
N ALA A 74 3.79 2.07 -8.16
CA ALA A 74 4.48 2.72 -9.25
C ALA A 74 5.93 3.10 -8.90
N GLU A 75 6.20 3.52 -7.67
CA GLU A 75 7.56 3.86 -7.20
C GLU A 75 8.38 2.64 -6.74
N LYS A 76 7.86 1.41 -6.88
CA LYS A 76 8.49 0.15 -6.40
C LYS A 76 8.85 0.20 -4.90
N ARG A 77 8.03 0.88 -4.10
CA ARG A 77 8.22 1.00 -2.64
C ARG A 77 7.64 -0.19 -1.89
N ILE A 78 6.90 -1.07 -2.56
CA ILE A 78 6.23 -2.24 -1.98
C ILE A 78 6.78 -3.51 -2.64
N GLY A 79 7.18 -4.48 -1.83
CA GLY A 79 7.44 -5.86 -2.26
C GLY A 79 6.20 -6.73 -2.00
N PHE A 80 5.87 -7.62 -2.92
CA PHE A 80 4.84 -8.64 -2.72
C PHE A 80 5.42 -10.01 -3.08
N THR A 81 5.04 -11.02 -2.31
CA THR A 81 5.37 -12.41 -2.59
C THR A 81 4.07 -13.17 -2.85
N TYR A 82 4.10 -14.08 -3.81
CA TYR A 82 3.07 -15.10 -3.89
C TYR A 82 3.38 -16.12 -2.80
N ARG A 83 2.36 -16.49 -2.02
CA ARG A 83 2.48 -17.65 -1.15
C ARG A 83 2.31 -18.85 -2.07
N ASP A 84 3.43 -19.38 -2.58
CA ASP A 84 3.43 -20.67 -3.27
C ASP A 84 2.75 -21.70 -2.36
N SER A 85 1.90 -22.54 -2.97
CA SER A 85 1.08 -23.54 -2.28
C SER A 85 1.87 -24.80 -2.00
#